data_AF-A0A537FMA6-F1
#
_entry.id   AF-A0A537FMA6-F1
#
_cell.length_a   1.000
_cell.length_b   1.000
_cell.length_c   1.000
_cell.angle_alpha   90.00
_cell.angle_beta   90.00
_cell.angle_gamma   90.00
#
_symmetry.space_group_name_H-M   'P 1'
#
loop_
_entity.id
_entity.type
_entity.pdbx_description
1 polymer ?
#
loop_
_entity_poly.entity_id
_entity_poly.type
_entity_poly.pdbx_seq_one_letter_code
_entity_poly.pdbx_strand_id
1 'polypeptide(L)'
;MEYKWVVLTVTTVGIFMATLDSSIIVVGLPQVVSSLKTNLVEGVWFITIYRLMITVLLVGIGRLADLYGRVRLYNWGFAVFSLGSLLSGLSITAEMLLIFRLVQGVGAAFLFVNSVA
;
A
#
# COMPACT_ATOMS: atom_id res chain seq x y z
N MET A 1 3.88 -23.72 16.43
CA MET A 1 4.31 -22.33 16.68
C MET A 1 3.30 -21.69 17.60
N GLU A 2 3.72 -21.01 18.67
CA GLU A 2 2.75 -20.24 19.48
C GLU A 2 2.10 -19.15 18.62
N TYR A 3 0.80 -18.92 18.81
CA TYR A 3 -0.01 -17.98 18.04
C TYR A 3 0.62 -16.58 17.93
N LYS A 4 1.28 -16.12 19.01
CA LYS A 4 2.01 -14.84 19.07
C LYS A 4 3.10 -14.69 18.00
N TRP A 5 3.83 -15.76 17.67
CA TRP A 5 4.90 -15.72 16.66
C TRP A 5 4.36 -15.69 15.22
N VAL A 6 3.21 -16.34 15.00
CA VAL A 6 2.52 -16.29 13.71
C VAL A 6 2.01 -14.88 13.44
N VAL A 7 1.35 -14.26 14.42
CA VAL A 7 0.87 -12.87 14.31
C VAL A 7 2.04 -11.93 14.03
N LEU A 8 3.14 -12.04 14.80
CA LEU A 8 4.32 -11.19 14.61
C LEU A 8 4.91 -11.33 13.19
N THR A 9 5.00 -12.55 12.68
CA THR A 9 5.57 -12.79 11.34
C THR A 9 4.67 -12.19 10.27
N VAL A 10 3.36 -12.40 10.36
CA VAL A 10 2.39 -11.89 9.38
C VAL A 10 2.35 -10.36 9.37
N THR A 11 2.36 -9.71 10.54
CA THR A 11 2.38 -8.24 10.64
C THR A 11 3.68 -7.64 10.13
N THR A 12 4.81 -8.26 10.48
CA THR A 12 6.14 -7.83 10.03
C THR A 12 6.27 -7.94 8.51
N VAL A 13 5.86 -9.06 7.93
CA VAL A 13 5.90 -9.26 6.47
C VAL A 13 5.00 -8.26 5.75
N GLY A 14 3.81 -7.95 6.27
CA GLY A 14 2.93 -6.97 5.64
C GLY A 14 3.49 -5.55 5.63
N ILE A 15 4.03 -5.07 6.75
CA ILE A 15 4.73 -3.76 6.81
C ILE A 15 5.93 -3.75 5.86
N PHE A 16 6.73 -4.82 5.88
CA PHE A 16 7.91 -4.94 5.05
C PHE A 16 7.53 -4.83 3.57
N MET A 17 6.51 -5.56 3.14
CA MET A 17 5.98 -5.48 1.77
C MET A 17 5.48 -4.08 1.41
N ALA A 18 4.73 -3.42 2.31
CA ALA A 18 4.25 -2.05 2.07
C ALA A 18 5.39 -1.03 1.95
N THR A 19 6.47 -1.23 2.71
CA THR A 19 7.68 -0.39 2.66
C THR A 19 8.49 -0.66 1.39
N LEU A 20 8.67 -1.94 1.03
CA LEU A 20 9.33 -2.35 -0.21
C LEU A 20 8.63 -1.77 -1.43
N ASP A 21 7.29 -1.85 -1.50
CA ASP A 21 6.53 -1.30 -2.63
C ASP A 21 6.80 0.20 -2.85
N SER A 22 6.93 0.96 -1.76
CA SER A 22 7.26 2.39 -1.84
C SER A 22 8.65 2.65 -2.41
N SER A 23 9.61 1.76 -2.14
CA SER A 23 10.99 1.84 -2.65
C SER A 23 11.08 1.40 -4.11
N ILE A 24 10.30 0.40 -4.53
CA ILE A 24 10.32 -0.14 -5.90
C ILE A 24 10.02 0.94 -6.94
N ILE A 25 8.97 1.75 -6.73
CA ILE A 25 8.67 2.84 -7.68
C ILE A 25 9.75 3.92 -7.67
N VAL A 26 10.32 4.25 -6.51
CA VAL A 26 11.36 5.30 -6.43
C VAL A 26 12.60 4.89 -7.22
N VAL A 27 13.04 3.63 -7.07
CA VAL A 27 14.21 3.11 -7.79
C VAL A 27 13.88 2.84 -9.26
N GLY A 28 12.68 2.37 -9.56
CA GLY A 28 12.22 2.03 -10.90
C GLY A 28 11.61 3.19 -11.69
N LEU A 29 11.58 4.41 -11.12
CA LEU A 29 10.83 5.53 -11.71
C LEU A 29 11.18 5.81 -13.18
N PRO A 30 12.46 5.86 -13.58
CA PRO A 30 12.80 6.11 -14.99
C PRO A 30 12.26 5.03 -15.93
N GLN A 31 12.24 3.77 -15.48
CA GLN A 31 11.75 2.63 -16.26
C GLN A 31 10.23 2.66 -16.38
N VAL A 32 9.51 3.00 -15.30
CA VAL A 32 8.05 3.14 -15.29
C VAL A 32 7.61 4.27 -16.22
N VAL A 33 8.26 5.44 -16.14
CA VAL A 33 7.95 6.61 -16.98
C VAL A 33 8.19 6.30 -18.45
N SER A 34 9.33 5.66 -18.78
CA SER A 34 9.65 5.24 -20.14
C SER A 34 8.68 4.19 -20.70
N SER A 35 8.36 3.16 -19.90
CA SER A 35 7.49 2.05 -20.32
C SER A 35 6.05 2.48 -20.56
N LEU A 36 5.53 3.38 -19.72
CA LEU A 36 4.18 3.94 -19.85
C LEU A 36 4.11 5.16 -20.77
N LYS A 37 5.24 5.58 -21.37
CA LYS A 37 5.38 6.77 -22.22
C LYS A 37 4.76 8.03 -21.57
N THR A 38 4.95 8.17 -20.27
CA THR A 38 4.43 9.29 -19.48
C THR A 38 5.51 10.34 -19.19
N ASN A 39 5.16 11.41 -18.48
CA ASN A 39 6.05 12.48 -18.05
C ASN A 39 6.53 12.28 -16.60
N LEU A 40 7.56 13.03 -16.21
CA LEU A 40 8.12 12.97 -14.86
C LEU A 40 7.12 13.46 -13.79
N VAL A 41 6.21 14.37 -14.16
CA VAL A 41 5.21 14.93 -13.25
C VAL A 41 4.25 13.83 -12.77
N GLU A 42 3.74 13.00 -13.67
CA GLU A 42 2.94 11.82 -13.34
C GLU A 42 3.74 10.79 -12.54
N GLY A 43 5.03 10.62 -12.86
CA GLY A 43 5.94 9.80 -12.07
C GLY A 43 6.00 10.21 -10.59
N VAL A 44 6.10 11.52 -10.31
CA VAL A 44 6.05 12.05 -8.94
C VAL A 44 4.70 11.81 -8.28
N TRP A 45 3.61 11.88 -9.05
CA TRP A 45 2.27 11.57 -8.54
C TRP A 45 2.11 10.11 -8.15
N PHE A 46 2.72 9.15 -8.84
CA PHE A 46 2.65 7.73 -8.44
C PHE A 46 3.21 7.50 -7.03
N ILE A 47 4.29 8.20 -6.68
CA ILE A 47 4.89 8.15 -5.33
C ILE A 47 4.03 8.91 -4.32
N THR A 48 3.62 10.12 -4.69
CA THR A 48 2.95 11.05 -3.79
C THR A 48 1.55 10.57 -3.43
N ILE A 49 0.79 10.04 -4.39
CA ILE A 49 -0.60 9.66 -4.19
C ILE A 49 -0.73 8.48 -3.22
N TYR A 50 0.18 7.51 -3.31
CA TYR A 50 0.25 6.38 -2.39
C TYR A 50 0.49 6.86 -0.94
N ARG A 51 1.46 7.76 -0.75
CA ARG A 51 1.78 8.33 0.58
C ARG A 51 0.67 9.22 1.11
N LEU A 52 0.05 10.01 0.24
CA LEU A 52 -1.06 10.90 0.58
C LEU A 52 -2.25 10.08 1.09
N MET A 53 -2.60 9.00 0.40
CA MET A 53 -3.68 8.11 0.85
C MET A 53 -3.40 7.50 2.23
N ILE A 54 -2.17 7.01 2.45
CA ILE A 54 -1.77 6.51 3.77
C ILE A 54 -1.96 7.59 4.83
N THR A 55 -1.47 8.80 4.56
CA THR A 55 -1.49 9.92 5.52
C THR A 55 -2.90 10.35 5.89
N VAL A 56 -3.78 10.51 4.89
CA VAL A 56 -5.16 10.96 5.09
C VAL A 56 -5.98 9.90 5.80
N LEU A 57 -5.78 8.62 5.47
CA LEU A 57 -6.57 7.53 6.02
C LEU A 57 -6.05 7.02 7.37
N LEU A 58 -4.79 7.29 7.72
CA LEU A 58 -4.16 6.81 8.96
C LEU A 58 -5.05 7.09 10.19
N VAL A 59 -5.49 8.34 10.34
CA VAL A 59 -6.28 8.79 11.50
C VAL A 59 -7.68 8.17 11.48
N GLY A 60 -8.32 8.11 10.30
CA GLY A 60 -9.66 7.54 10.15
C GLY A 60 -9.68 6.03 10.43
N ILE A 61 -8.70 5.30 9.88
CA ILE A 61 -8.56 3.87 10.08
C ILE A 61 -8.19 3.55 11.53
N GLY A 62 -7.41 4.41 12.21
CA GLY A 62 -7.11 4.28 13.64
C GLY A 62 -8.38 4.17 14.48
N ARG A 63 -9.34 5.09 14.28
CA ARG A 63 -10.64 5.04 14.96
C ARG A 63 -11.48 3.82 14.56
N LEU A 64 -11.48 3.44 13.28
CA LEU A 64 -12.17 2.24 12.81
C LEU A 64 -11.61 0.97 13.47
N ALA A 65 -10.29 0.90 13.69
CA ALA A 65 -9.62 -0.24 14.30
C ALA A 65 -10.02 -0.45 15.76
N ASP A 66 -10.23 0.66 16.50
CA ASP A 66 -10.71 0.60 17.88
C ASP A 66 -12.16 0.10 17.97
N LEU A 67 -12.98 0.36 16.93
CA LEU A 67 -14.40 -0.06 16.89
C LEU A 67 -14.61 -1.50 16.39
N TYR A 68 -13.92 -1.90 15.32
CA TYR A 68 -14.17 -3.17 14.61
C TYR A 68 -13.16 -4.27 14.90
N GLY A 69 -12.11 -3.97 15.67
CA GLY A 69 -11.04 -4.90 16.01
C GLY A 69 -9.91 -4.93 14.98
N ARG A 70 -8.67 -4.86 15.50
CA ARG A 70 -7.43 -4.69 14.73
C ARG A 70 -7.12 -5.85 13.78
N VAL A 71 -7.31 -7.08 14.23
CA VAL A 71 -6.98 -8.30 13.44
C VAL A 71 -7.81 -8.37 12.16
N ARG A 72 -9.11 -8.05 12.23
CA ARG A 72 -9.99 -8.10 11.07
C ARG A 72 -9.60 -7.04 10.04
N LEU A 73 -9.35 -5.81 10.49
CA LEU A 73 -8.93 -4.73 9.61
C LEU A 73 -7.55 -4.95 9.00
N TYR A 74 -6.61 -5.56 9.74
CA TYR A 74 -5.32 -5.94 9.19
C TYR A 74 -5.48 -6.90 8.01
N ASN A 75 -6.29 -7.95 8.15
CA ASN A 75 -6.52 -8.92 7.07
C ASN A 75 -7.22 -8.31 5.86
N TRP A 76 -8.19 -7.40 6.06
CA TRP A 76 -8.79 -6.64 4.97
C TRP A 76 -7.76 -5.74 4.27
N GLY A 77 -6.95 -5.02 5.04
CA GLY A 77 -5.86 -4.21 4.53
C GLY A 77 -4.87 -5.00 3.68
N PHE A 78 -4.49 -6.18 4.17
CA PHE A 78 -3.61 -7.10 3.46
C PHE A 78 -4.20 -7.53 2.12
N ALA A 79 -5.47 -7.94 2.10
CA ALA A 79 -6.15 -8.31 0.85
C ALA A 79 -6.22 -7.14 -0.15
N VAL A 80 -6.60 -5.94 0.31
CA VAL A 80 -6.67 -4.74 -0.54
C VAL A 80 -5.29 -4.34 -1.06
N PHE A 81 -4.26 -4.41 -0.22
CA PHE A 81 -2.88 -4.12 -0.61
C PHE A 81 -2.38 -5.10 -1.68
N SER A 82 -2.59 -6.39 -1.49
CA SER A 82 -2.18 -7.42 -2.46
C SER A 82 -2.90 -7.26 -3.79
N LEU A 83 -4.21 -6.98 -3.78
CA LEU A 83 -4.97 -6.72 -5.00
C LEU A 83 -4.50 -5.43 -5.69
N GLY A 84 -4.29 -4.35 -4.94
CA GLY A 84 -3.75 -3.10 -5.48
C GLY A 84 -2.36 -3.27 -6.09
N SER A 85 -1.51 -4.07 -5.46
CA SER A 85 -0.17 -4.40 -5.98
C SER A 85 -0.22 -5.19 -7.28
N LEU A 86 -1.09 -6.20 -7.36
CA LEU A 86 -1.31 -6.98 -8.58
C LEU A 86 -1.83 -6.10 -9.71
N LEU A 87 -2.82 -5.26 -9.43
CA LEU A 87 -3.39 -4.33 -10.40
C LEU A 87 -2.33 -3.32 -10.89
N SER A 88 -1.52 -2.75 -9.99
CA SER A 88 -0.38 -1.89 -10.34
C SER A 88 0.64 -2.60 -11.23
N GLY A 89 0.88 -3.90 -11.04
CA GLY A 89 1.75 -4.69 -11.93
C GLY A 89 1.17 -4.95 -13.32
N LEU A 90 -0.16 -4.93 -13.44
CA LEU A 90 -0.90 -5.13 -14.70
C LEU A 90 -1.26 -3.82 -15.41
N SER A 91 -0.82 -2.67 -14.88
CA SER A 91 -1.18 -1.36 -15.45
C SER A 91 -0.54 -1.16 -16.83
N ILE A 92 -1.34 -0.76 -17.81
CA ILE A 92 -0.90 -0.52 -19.19
C ILE A 92 -0.76 1.00 -19.46
N THR A 93 -1.44 1.83 -18.68
CA THR A 93 -1.41 3.30 -18.80
C THR A 93 -1.07 3.96 -17.46
N ALA A 94 -0.56 5.19 -17.53
CA ALA A 94 -0.22 5.98 -16.36
C ALA A 94 -1.42 6.27 -15.45
N GLU A 95 -2.58 6.60 -16.03
CA GLU A 95 -3.82 6.84 -15.28
C GLU A 95 -4.27 5.58 -14.52
N MET A 96 -4.17 4.41 -15.17
CA MET A 96 -4.50 3.13 -14.56
C MET A 96 -3.57 2.83 -13.37
N LEU A 97 -2.27 3.05 -13.53
CA LEU A 97 -1.31 2.92 -12.43
C LEU A 97 -1.62 3.88 -11.28
N LEU A 98 -2.00 5.12 -11.58
CA LEU A 98 -2.34 6.14 -10.58
C LEU A 98 -3.59 5.75 -9.76
N ILE A 99 -4.63 5.24 -10.43
CA ILE A 99 -5.85 4.75 -9.77
C ILE A 99 -5.54 3.52 -8.92
N PHE A 100 -4.74 2.59 -9.41
CA PHE A 100 -4.39 1.40 -8.63
C PHE A 100 -3.50 1.73 -7.44
N ARG A 101 -2.63 2.73 -7.55
CA ARG A 101 -1.85 3.29 -6.44
C ARG A 101 -2.73 3.90 -5.35
N LEU A 102 -3.86 4.52 -5.71
CA LEU A 102 -4.85 4.97 -4.72
C LEU A 102 -5.39 3.78 -3.92
N VAL A 103 -5.86 2.73 -4.60
CA VAL A 103 -6.41 1.52 -3.96
C VAL A 103 -5.34 0.83 -3.09
N GLN A 104 -4.12 0.71 -3.61
CA GLN A 104 -3.00 0.12 -2.90
C GLN A 104 -2.62 0.93 -1.65
N GLY A 105 -2.68 2.27 -1.73
CA GLY A 105 -2.46 3.18 -0.60
C GLY A 105 -3.50 3.01 0.52
N VAL A 106 -4.77 2.73 0.18
CA VAL A 106 -5.80 2.37 1.16
C VAL A 106 -5.41 1.11 1.92
N GLY A 107 -5.02 0.05 1.20
CA GLY A 107 -4.57 -1.21 1.80
C GLY A 107 -3.34 -1.02 2.70
N ALA A 108 -2.37 -0.25 2.24
CA ALA A 108 -1.18 0.10 3.02
C ALA A 108 -1.51 0.85 4.31
N ALA A 109 -2.48 1.78 4.28
CA ALA A 109 -2.92 2.51 5.46
C ALA A 109 -3.47 1.56 6.55
N PHE A 110 -4.26 0.56 6.14
CA PHE A 110 -4.75 -0.48 7.06
C PHE A 110 -3.61 -1.31 7.66
N LEU A 111 -2.60 -1.65 6.86
CA LEU A 111 -1.43 -2.38 7.35
C LEU A 111 -0.68 -1.54 8.39
N PHE A 112 -0.26 -0.32 8.04
CA PHE A 112 0.53 0.55 8.93
C PHE A 112 -0.14 0.83 10.29
N VAL A 113 -1.46 1.05 10.31
CA VAL A 113 -2.19 1.36 11.54
C VAL A 113 -2.34 0.13 12.45
N ASN A 114 -2.54 -1.06 11.88
CA ASN A 114 -2.89 -2.26 12.65
C ASN A 114 -1.69 -3.18 12.93
N SER A 115 -0.52 -2.88 12.41
CA SER A 115 0.67 -3.73 12.51
C SER A 115 1.64 -3.35 13.63
N VAL A 116 1.58 -2.12 14.14
CA VAL A 116 2.49 -1.58 15.17
C VAL A 116 1.88 -1.66 16.58
N ALA A 117 0.58 -1.97 16.69
CA ALA A 117 -0.17 -2.02 17.94
C ALA A 117 -0.58 -3.45 18.27
#